data_AF-A0A1E3GI20-F1
#
_entry.id   AF-A0A1E3GI20-F1
#
_cell.length_a   1.000
_cell.length_b   1.000
_cell.length_c   1.000
_cell.angle_alpha   90.00
_cell.angle_beta   90.00
_cell.angle_gamma   90.00
#
_symmetry.space_group_name_H-M   'P 1'
#
loop_
_entity.id
_entity.type
_entity.pdbx_description
1 polymer ?
#
loop_
_entity_poly.entity_id
_entity_poly.type
_entity_poly.pdbx_seq_one_letter_code
_entity_poly.pdbx_strand_id
1 'polypeptide(L)'
;MPKNSLPKTQAQVWLEAITQDPDRCHYFTVANASDNSSTKGKFGTWDAPFFSMEEAEQFKSLMQIRYSDARLVIGRGEICSSDAFSQCRNRFWTLWTRKHKQRIQMLSKQQSGATA
;
A
#
# COMPACT_ATOMS: atom_id res chain seq x y z
N MET A 1 -29.87 -20.14 4.68
CA MET A 1 -29.56 -19.47 3.39
C MET A 1 -28.06 -19.38 3.25
N PRO A 2 -27.44 -19.90 2.18
CA PRO A 2 -26.00 -19.77 1.99
C PRO A 2 -25.67 -18.30 1.70
N LYS A 3 -24.72 -17.74 2.45
CA LYS A 3 -24.22 -16.38 2.24
C LYS A 3 -23.48 -16.38 0.90
N ASN A 4 -24.12 -15.85 -0.15
CA ASN A 4 -23.45 -15.50 -1.40
C ASN A 4 -22.40 -14.43 -1.10
N SER A 5 -21.18 -14.85 -0.77
CA SER A 5 -20.03 -13.96 -0.76
C SER A 5 -19.78 -13.51 -2.19
N LEU A 6 -19.85 -12.19 -2.43
CA LEU A 6 -19.50 -11.60 -3.73
C LEU A 6 -18.12 -12.10 -4.16
N PRO A 7 -17.89 -12.38 -5.46
CA PRO A 7 -16.56 -12.77 -5.94
C PRO A 7 -15.55 -11.68 -5.58
N LYS A 8 -14.54 -12.06 -4.80
CA LYS A 8 -13.46 -11.13 -4.46
C LYS A 8 -12.70 -10.77 -5.73
N THR A 9 -12.44 -9.48 -5.92
CA THR A 9 -11.58 -9.04 -7.03
C THR A 9 -10.16 -9.58 -6.83
N GLN A 10 -9.41 -9.77 -7.92
CA GLN A 10 -7.99 -10.17 -7.84
C GLN A 10 -7.17 -9.22 -6.93
N ALA A 11 -7.56 -7.95 -6.88
CA ALA A 11 -7.00 -6.94 -5.98
C ALA A 11 -7.20 -7.29 -4.49
N GLN A 12 -8.41 -7.71 -4.13
CA GLN A 12 -8.76 -8.05 -2.76
C GLN A 12 -8.07 -9.34 -2.33
N VAL A 13 -8.04 -10.35 -3.20
CA VAL A 13 -7.31 -11.61 -2.92
C VAL A 13 -5.83 -11.35 -2.69
N TRP A 14 -5.21 -10.52 -3.54
CA TRP A 14 -3.82 -10.09 -3.39
C TRP A 14 -3.57 -9.38 -2.05
N LEU A 15 -4.42 -8.40 -1.70
CA LEU A 15 -4.27 -7.65 -0.45
C LEU A 15 -4.48 -8.55 0.78
N GLU A 16 -5.47 -9.44 0.75
CA GLU A 16 -5.71 -10.40 1.82
C GLU A 16 -4.51 -11.32 2.02
N ALA A 17 -3.90 -11.82 0.95
CA ALA A 17 -2.72 -12.65 1.03
C ALA A 17 -1.54 -11.91 1.68
N ILE A 18 -1.22 -10.70 1.20
CA ILE A 18 -0.08 -9.94 1.73
C ILE A 18 -0.31 -9.47 3.15
N THR A 19 -1.55 -9.11 3.51
CA THR A 19 -1.82 -8.62 4.86
C THR A 19 -1.57 -9.68 5.93
N GLN A 20 -1.57 -10.97 5.58
CA GLN A 20 -1.20 -12.08 6.46
C GLN A 20 0.29 -12.44 6.44
N ASP A 21 1.07 -11.91 5.50
CA ASP A 21 2.51 -12.17 5.38
C ASP A 21 3.31 -11.09 6.15
N PRO A 22 4.06 -11.45 7.21
CA PRO A 22 4.87 -10.50 7.97
C PRO A 22 6.13 -10.02 7.23
N ASP A 23 6.58 -10.75 6.22
CA ASP A 23 7.80 -10.45 5.46
C ASP A 23 7.53 -9.54 4.25
N ARG A 24 6.25 -9.25 3.98
CA ARG A 24 5.81 -8.42 2.84
C ARG A 24 5.04 -7.21 3.30
N CYS A 25 5.42 -6.02 2.85
CA CYS A 25 4.69 -4.78 3.07
C CYS A 25 4.01 -4.34 1.76
N HIS A 26 2.67 -4.31 1.72
CA HIS A 26 1.93 -3.74 0.60
C HIS A 26 2.00 -2.20 0.59
N TYR A 27 1.84 -1.61 -0.58
CA TYR A 27 1.69 -0.17 -0.74
C TYR A 27 0.69 0.17 -1.83
N PHE A 28 0.10 1.36 -1.69
CA PHE A 28 -0.60 2.06 -2.75
C PHE A 28 0.17 3.35 -3.06
N THR A 29 0.21 3.78 -4.31
CA THR A 29 0.89 5.01 -4.73
C THR A 29 0.00 5.80 -5.68
N VAL A 30 0.21 7.11 -5.76
CA VAL A 30 -0.40 7.95 -6.79
C VAL A 30 0.67 8.35 -7.77
N ALA A 31 0.45 8.06 -9.05
CA ALA A 31 1.35 8.39 -10.15
C ALA A 31 0.61 9.17 -11.23
N ASN A 32 1.35 9.97 -11.99
CA ASN A 32 0.83 10.62 -13.18
C ASN A 32 1.00 9.68 -14.38
N ALA A 33 -0.09 9.20 -14.96
CA ALA A 33 -0.09 8.31 -16.11
C ALA A 33 0.46 8.95 -17.39
N SER A 34 0.56 10.29 -17.42
CA SER A 34 1.19 11.04 -18.52
C SER A 34 2.72 11.03 -18.43
N ASP A 35 3.28 10.67 -17.27
CA ASP A 35 4.72 10.58 -17.05
C ASP A 35 5.20 9.23 -17.59
N ASN A 36 5.61 9.23 -18.87
CA ASN A 36 6.16 8.06 -19.58
C ASN A 36 7.57 7.69 -19.10
N SER A 37 8.07 8.28 -18.00
CA SER A 37 9.32 7.82 -17.41
C SER A 37 9.12 6.38 -16.94
N SER A 38 9.77 5.47 -17.66
CA SER A 38 9.87 4.04 -17.42
C SER A 38 10.57 3.74 -16.09
N THR A 39 10.01 4.22 -14.98
CA THR A 39 10.46 3.91 -13.66
C THR A 39 9.68 2.71 -13.17
N LYS A 40 9.97 1.56 -13.79
CA LYS A 40 9.79 0.25 -13.15
C LYS A 40 10.37 0.37 -11.74
N GLY A 41 9.50 0.40 -10.73
CA GLY A 41 9.92 0.39 -9.33
C GLY A 41 10.45 1.69 -8.74
N LYS A 42 10.14 2.87 -9.29
CA LYS A 42 10.30 4.11 -8.51
C LYS A 42 8.93 4.65 -8.13
N PHE A 43 8.77 4.89 -6.83
CA PHE A 43 7.76 5.80 -6.33
C PHE A 43 7.84 7.07 -7.22
N GLY A 44 6.70 7.56 -7.72
CA GLY A 44 6.71 8.68 -8.66
C GLY A 44 7.30 9.94 -8.01
N THR A 45 7.39 11.06 -8.72
CA THR A 45 7.87 12.35 -8.16
C THR A 45 7.12 12.82 -6.89
N TRP A 46 6.01 12.15 -6.53
CA TRP A 46 5.24 12.33 -5.29
C TRP A 46 5.50 11.29 -4.20
N ASP A 47 6.45 10.38 -4.41
CA ASP A 47 7.22 9.51 -3.50
C ASP A 47 6.57 9.04 -2.17
N ALA A 48 5.25 8.92 -2.13
CA ALA A 48 4.47 8.64 -0.93
C ALA A 48 3.79 7.27 -1.05
N PRO A 49 4.23 6.27 -0.28
CA PRO A 49 3.46 5.04 -0.11
C PRO A 49 2.29 5.29 0.86
N PHE A 50 1.13 4.76 0.50
CA PHE A 50 -0.08 4.75 1.31
C PHE A 50 -0.40 3.34 1.78
N PHE A 51 -0.99 3.23 2.96
CA PHE A 51 -1.28 1.94 3.58
C PHE A 51 -2.63 1.39 3.13
N SER A 52 -3.62 2.25 2.82
CA SER A 52 -4.91 1.84 2.27
C SER A 52 -5.21 2.49 0.92
N MET A 53 -6.16 1.91 0.19
CA MET A 53 -6.68 2.47 -1.04
C MET A 53 -7.38 3.81 -0.78
N GLU A 54 -8.09 3.96 0.34
CA GLU A 54 -8.77 5.22 0.68
C GLU A 54 -7.78 6.37 0.87
N GLU A 55 -6.64 6.12 1.52
CA GLU A 55 -5.59 7.14 1.68
C GLU A 55 -5.04 7.59 0.32
N ALA A 56 -4.82 6.64 -0.60
CA ALA A 56 -4.36 6.95 -1.95
C ALA A 56 -5.43 7.71 -2.74
N GLU A 57 -6.72 7.40 -2.59
CA GLU A 57 -7.83 8.11 -3.23
C GLU A 57 -8.00 9.54 -2.71
N GLN A 58 -7.89 9.74 -1.40
CA GLN A 58 -7.90 11.07 -0.78
C GLN A 58 -6.75 11.91 -1.30
N PHE A 59 -5.54 11.35 -1.31
CA PHE A 59 -4.36 12.04 -1.85
C PHE A 59 -4.50 12.36 -3.34
N LYS A 60 -4.98 11.39 -4.14
CA LYS A 60 -5.25 11.58 -5.57
C LYS A 60 -6.24 12.72 -5.79
N SER A 61 -7.33 12.77 -5.03
CA SER A 61 -8.35 13.82 -5.15
C SER A 61 -7.78 15.20 -4.84
N LEU A 62 -6.98 15.32 -3.77
CA LEU A 62 -6.28 16.55 -3.42
C LEU A 62 -5.29 17.00 -4.50
N MET A 63 -4.56 16.05 -5.09
CA MET A 63 -3.61 16.36 -6.16
C MET A 63 -4.30 16.71 -7.47
N GLN A 64 -5.45 16.11 -7.78
CA GLN A 64 -6.22 16.42 -8.98
C GLN A 64 -6.75 17.86 -8.95
N ILE A 65 -7.10 18.38 -7.77
CA ILE A 65 -7.49 19.79 -7.61
C ILE A 65 -6.32 20.73 -7.92
N ARG A 66 -5.10 20.36 -7.50
CA ARG A 66 -3.88 21.19 -7.72
C ARG A 66 -3.32 21.06 -9.13
N TYR A 67 -3.48 19.90 -9.75
CA TYR A 67 -2.98 19.56 -11.07
C TYR A 67 -4.14 19.03 -11.91
N SER A 68 -5.05 19.93 -12.31
CA SER A 68 -6.26 19.60 -13.05
C SER A 68 -6.00 18.81 -14.34
N ASP A 69 -4.87 19.08 -14.97
CA ASP A 69 -4.49 18.52 -16.27
C ASP A 69 -3.71 17.20 -16.15
N ALA A 70 -3.31 16.82 -14.93
CA ALA A 70 -2.60 15.58 -14.69
C ALA A 70 -3.55 14.38 -14.73
N ARG A 71 -3.09 13.27 -15.32
CA ARG A 71 -3.86 12.01 -15.36
C ARG A 71 -3.43 11.13 -14.20
N LEU A 72 -4.04 11.32 -13.04
CA LEU A 72 -3.62 10.62 -11.82
C LEU A 72 -4.21 9.22 -11.72
N VAL A 73 -3.34 8.23 -11.52
CA VAL A 73 -3.69 6.82 -11.33
C VAL A 73 -3.16 6.30 -10.01
N ILE A 74 -3.85 5.32 -9.44
CA ILE A 74 -3.41 4.64 -8.22
C ILE A 74 -2.69 3.36 -8.63
N GLY A 75 -1.42 3.26 -8.27
CA GLY A 75 -0.63 2.04 -8.35
C GLY A 75 -0.75 1.22 -7.07
N ARG A 76 -0.43 -0.07 -7.17
CA ARG A 76 -0.30 -0.97 -6.03
C ARG A 76 0.93 -1.86 -6.20
N GLY A 77 1.52 -2.28 -5.09
CA GLY A 77 2.62 -3.24 -5.12
C GLY A 77 3.02 -3.68 -3.72
N GLU A 78 4.10 -4.43 -3.66
CA GLU A 78 4.66 -4.97 -2.44
C GLU A 78 6.17 -4.81 -2.42
N ILE A 79 6.75 -4.82 -1.23
CA ILE A 79 8.19 -4.79 -0.99
C ILE A 79 8.49 -5.66 0.23
N CYS A 80 9.67 -6.28 0.28
CA CYS A 80 10.12 -7.01 1.46
C CYS A 80 10.19 -6.08 2.68
N SER A 81 9.77 -6.57 3.85
CA SER A 81 9.73 -5.78 5.08
C SER A 81 11.12 -5.29 5.50
N SER A 82 12.17 -6.10 5.28
CA SER A 82 13.58 -5.71 5.45
C SER A 82 13.92 -4.46 4.63
N ASP A 83 13.58 -4.48 3.35
CA ASP A 83 13.91 -3.42 2.40
C ASP A 83 13.08 -2.17 2.68
N ALA A 84 11.80 -2.35 3.03
CA ALA A 84 10.89 -1.30 3.42
C ALA A 84 11.39 -0.53 4.65
N PHE A 85 11.87 -1.24 5.67
CA PHE A 85 12.27 -0.64 6.95
C PHE A 85 13.68 -0.04 6.92
N SER A 86 14.51 -0.46 5.97
CA SER A 86 15.82 0.15 5.72
C SER A 86 15.72 1.54 5.08
N GLN A 87 14.58 1.90 4.50
CA GLN A 87 14.39 3.12 3.73
C GLN A 87 13.59 4.16 4.52
N CYS A 88 14.23 5.27 4.89
CA CYS A 88 13.56 6.40 5.55
C CYS A 88 13.59 7.61 4.60
N ARG A 89 12.55 7.75 3.76
CA ARG A 89 12.57 8.70 2.63
C ARG A 89 11.76 9.99 2.85
N ASN A 90 10.67 9.97 3.62
CA ASN A 90 9.88 11.17 3.98
C ASN A 90 8.79 10.84 5.03
N ARG A 91 7.96 11.84 5.39
CA ARG A 91 6.86 11.69 6.37
C ARG A 91 5.82 10.61 6.00
N PHE A 92 5.54 10.42 4.71
CA PHE A 92 4.58 9.41 4.25
C PHE A 92 5.14 8.01 4.45
N TRP A 93 6.43 7.82 4.18
CA TRP A 93 7.14 6.59 4.51
C TRP A 93 7.13 6.30 6.01
N THR A 94 7.38 7.30 6.86
CA THR A 94 7.34 7.11 8.31
C THR A 94 5.97 6.62 8.79
N LEU A 95 4.89 7.24 8.30
CA LEU A 95 3.53 6.84 8.64
C LEU A 95 3.21 5.43 8.12
N TRP A 96 3.52 5.17 6.86
CA TRP A 96 3.32 3.87 6.21
C TRP A 96 4.09 2.75 6.92
N THR A 97 5.37 2.95 7.21
CA THR A 97 6.23 2.01 7.94
C THR A 97 5.68 1.74 9.34
N ARG A 98 5.20 2.78 10.05
CA ARG A 98 4.60 2.61 11.39
C ARG A 98 3.39 1.68 11.34
N LYS A 99 2.49 1.86 10.36
CA LYS A 99 1.31 1.01 10.19
C LYS A 99 1.68 -0.44 9.89
N HIS A 100 2.69 -0.66 9.06
CA HIS A 100 3.20 -2.01 8.78
C HIS A 100 3.85 -2.68 9.99
N LYS A 101 4.65 -1.95 10.76
CA LYS A 101 5.21 -2.47 12.01
C LYS A 101 4.11 -2.88 12.99
N GLN A 102 3.05 -2.08 13.12
CA GLN A 102 1.88 -2.42 13.93
C GLN A 102 1.16 -3.67 13.41
N ARG A 103 0.94 -3.79 12.10
CA ARG A 103 0.34 -4.98 11.46
C ARG A 103 1.16 -6.24 11.78
N ILE A 104 2.47 -6.21 11.52
CA ILE A 104 3.37 -7.35 11.78
C ILE A 104 3.37 -7.73 13.25
N GLN A 105 3.38 -6.75 14.16
CA GLN A 105 3.30 -7.01 15.60
C GLN A 105 1.96 -7.66 16.01
N MET A 106 0.84 -7.33 15.35
CA MET A 106 -0.44 -8.00 15.60
C MET A 106 -0.42 -9.44 15.09
N LEU A 107 0.12 -9.67 13.89
CA LEU A 107 0.26 -11.02 13.32
C LEU A 107 1.13 -11.92 14.21
N SER A 108 2.27 -11.42 14.69
CA SER A 108 3.15 -12.20 15.55
C SER A 108 2.48 -12.57 16.88
N LYS A 109 1.74 -11.64 17.49
CA LYS A 109 0.96 -11.90 18.70
C LYS A 109 -0.14 -12.94 18.48
N GLN A 110 -0.82 -12.90 17.34
CA GLN A 110 -1.85 -13.89 16.99
C GLN A 110 -1.24 -15.28 16.80
N GLN A 111 -0.06 -15.37 16.18
CA GLN A 111 0.66 -16.63 16.02
C GLN A 111 1.15 -17.19 17.36
N SER A 112 1.68 -16.36 18.27
CA SER A 112 2.13 -16.79 19.60
C SER A 112 0.99 -17.10 20.57
N GLY A 113 -0.17 -16.44 20.41
CA GLY A 113 -1.37 -16.68 21.22
C GLY A 113 -2.19 -17.90 20.78
N ALA A 114 -2.04 -18.34 19.52
CA ALA A 114 -2.67 -19.56 19.00
C ALA A 114 -1.95 -20.85 19.42
N THR A 115 -0.76 -20.73 20.03
CA THR A 115 0.04 -21.86 20.56
C THR A 115 -0.06 -22.03 22.08
N ALA A 116 -1.02 -21.40 22.76
CA ALA A 116 -1.24 -21.50 24.21
C ALA A 116 -2.52 -22.25 24.55
#